data_AF-A0A2T2Q514-F1
#
_entry.id   AF-A0A2T2Q514-F1
#
_cell.length_a   1.000
_cell.length_b   1.000
_cell.length_c   1.000
_cell.angle_alpha   90.00
_cell.angle_beta   90.00
_cell.angle_gamma   90.00
#
_symmetry.space_group_name_H-M   'P 1'
#
loop_
_entity.id
_entity.type
_entity.pdbx_description
1 polymer ?
#
loop_
_entity_poly.entity_id
_entity_poly.type
_entity_poly.pdbx_seq_one_letter_code
_entity_poly.pdbx_strand_id
1 'polypeptide(L)'
;MRAKTALTLLCMGLFSQFWGSAEAQTAAGPEFRLAQAVPPDARPRKRPPPRLRVTPYYSPDGVYPRYNPGPNAVRECNATYVQEFRPSGTVIVPRVSCFWRPG
;
A
#
# COMPACT_ATOMS: atom_id res chain seq x y z
N MET A 1 57.49 59.90 -5.19
CA MET A 1 57.11 58.66 -4.48
C MET A 1 55.66 58.31 -4.84
N ARG A 2 55.48 57.60 -5.96
CA ARG A 2 54.21 57.39 -6.69
C ARG A 2 53.81 55.91 -6.70
N ALA A 3 53.79 55.26 -5.54
CA ALA A 3 53.54 53.81 -5.48
C ALA A 3 52.67 53.34 -4.31
N LYS A 4 52.08 54.26 -3.52
CA LYS A 4 51.25 53.90 -2.35
C LYS A 4 49.77 54.25 -2.48
N THR A 5 49.37 55.08 -3.44
CA THR A 5 47.98 55.52 -3.61
C THR A 5 47.15 54.63 -4.54
N ALA A 6 47.79 53.78 -5.36
CA ALA A 6 47.08 52.84 -6.24
C ALA A 6 46.70 51.52 -5.55
N LEU A 7 47.43 51.14 -4.49
CA LEU A 7 47.21 49.87 -3.78
C LEU A 7 46.00 49.92 -2.83
N THR A 8 45.70 51.10 -2.25
CA THR A 8 44.61 51.25 -1.29
C THR A 8 43.23 51.30 -1.94
N LEU A 9 43.12 51.78 -3.18
CA LEU A 9 41.85 51.80 -3.93
C LEU A 9 41.49 50.43 -4.53
N LEU A 10 42.48 49.56 -4.80
CA LEU A 10 42.23 48.21 -5.29
C LEU A 10 41.68 47.28 -4.19
N CYS A 11 42.02 47.54 -2.92
CA CYS A 11 41.54 46.73 -1.80
C CYS A 11 40.08 47.02 -1.40
N MET A 12 39.54 48.21 -1.67
CA MET A 12 38.13 48.50 -1.35
C MET A 12 37.13 47.89 -2.34
N GLY A 13 37.54 47.56 -3.58
CA GLY A 13 36.67 46.92 -4.58
C GLY A 13 36.57 45.40 -4.47
N LEU A 14 37.48 44.75 -3.74
CA LEU A 14 37.50 43.30 -3.57
C LEU A 14 36.67 42.84 -2.35
N PHE A 15 36.47 43.72 -1.35
CA PHE A 15 35.70 43.41 -0.15
C PHE A 15 34.18 43.58 -0.30
N SER A 16 33.71 44.27 -1.34
CA SER A 16 32.27 44.41 -1.63
C SER A 16 31.63 43.13 -2.15
N GLN A 17 32.43 42.12 -2.51
CA GLN A 17 31.96 40.84 -3.08
C GLN A 17 31.80 39.76 -1.99
N PHE A 18 32.20 40.07 -0.76
CA PHE A 18 32.10 39.21 0.42
C PHE A 18 30.83 39.46 1.25
N TRP A 19 30.01 40.45 0.91
CA TRP A 19 28.63 40.45 1.39
C TRP A 19 27.86 39.38 0.63
N GLY A 20 28.02 38.14 1.11
CA GLY A 20 27.01 37.12 0.91
C GLY A 20 25.68 37.76 1.26
N SER A 21 24.82 37.92 0.25
CA SER A 21 23.41 38.01 0.52
C SER A 21 23.09 36.78 1.33
N ALA A 22 22.88 36.96 2.63
CA ALA A 22 22.00 36.06 3.35
C ALA A 22 20.65 36.22 2.66
N GLU A 23 20.42 35.45 1.58
CA GLU A 23 19.07 35.09 1.24
C GLU A 23 18.53 34.49 2.51
N ALA A 24 17.63 35.21 3.17
CA ALA A 24 16.67 34.58 4.03
C ALA A 24 15.92 33.61 3.12
N GLN A 25 16.47 32.40 2.99
CA GLN A 25 15.73 31.22 2.64
C GLN A 25 14.71 31.11 3.76
N THR A 26 13.63 31.87 3.61
CA THR A 26 12.35 31.46 4.12
C THR A 26 12.12 30.18 3.36
N ALA A 27 12.64 29.07 3.91
CA ALA A 27 12.20 27.76 3.54
C ALA A 27 10.69 27.93 3.47
N ALA A 28 10.12 27.76 2.29
CA ALA A 28 8.71 27.53 2.18
C ALA A 28 8.50 26.28 3.03
N GLY A 29 8.28 26.49 4.33
CA GLY A 29 7.81 25.47 5.24
C GLY A 29 6.62 24.84 4.53
N PRO A 30 6.43 23.52 4.67
CA PRO A 30 5.47 22.77 3.88
C PRO A 30 4.20 23.61 3.77
N GLU A 31 3.90 24.10 2.57
CA GLU A 31 2.79 25.01 2.36
C GLU A 31 1.55 24.20 2.76
N PHE A 32 1.07 24.41 3.98
CA PHE A 32 -0.11 23.74 4.49
C PHE A 32 -1.27 24.34 3.72
N ARG A 33 -1.57 23.73 2.58
CA ARG A 33 -2.80 23.99 1.84
C ARG A 33 -3.95 23.58 2.73
N LEU A 34 -4.50 24.53 3.48
CA LEU A 34 -5.77 24.32 4.17
C LEU A 34 -6.81 23.97 3.10
N ALA A 35 -7.49 22.84 3.30
CA ALA A 35 -8.58 22.43 2.44
C ALA A 35 -9.66 23.53 2.48
N GLN A 36 -9.94 24.14 1.32
CA GLN A 36 -11.04 25.10 1.21
C GLN A 36 -12.36 24.37 1.47
N ALA A 37 -13.24 24.98 2.26
CA ALA A 37 -14.56 24.44 2.55
C ALA A 37 -15.34 24.25 1.25
N VAL A 38 -15.85 23.03 1.06
CA VAL A 38 -16.69 22.68 -0.08
C VAL A 38 -18.05 23.37 0.10
N PRO A 39 -18.60 24.08 -0.91
CA PRO A 39 -19.93 24.66 -0.83
C PRO A 39 -21.00 23.61 -0.48
N PRO A 40 -22.02 23.95 0.32
CA PRO A 40 -23.04 22.98 0.75
C PRO A 40 -23.79 22.32 -0.41
N ASP A 41 -23.86 22.98 -1.57
CA ASP A 41 -24.53 22.48 -2.78
C ASP A 41 -23.61 21.68 -3.73
N ALA A 42 -22.37 21.42 -3.34
CA ALA A 42 -21.47 20.63 -4.18
C ALA A 42 -21.89 19.16 -4.17
N ARG A 43 -22.32 18.67 -5.34
CA ARG A 43 -22.65 17.25 -5.50
C ARG A 43 -21.39 16.40 -5.23
N PRO A 44 -21.48 15.32 -4.43
CA PRO A 44 -20.35 14.43 -4.22
C PRO A 44 -19.87 13.89 -5.57
N ARG A 45 -18.62 14.16 -5.92
CA ARG A 45 -18.02 13.58 -7.13
C ARG A 45 -17.91 12.07 -6.88
N LYS A 46 -18.81 11.28 -7.47
CA LYS A 46 -18.78 9.81 -7.40
C LYS A 46 -17.45 9.32 -7.99
N ARG A 47 -16.46 9.15 -7.13
CA ARG A 47 -15.22 8.47 -7.51
C ARG A 47 -15.55 6.97 -7.57
N PRO A 48 -15.32 6.30 -8.71
CA PRO A 48 -15.44 4.85 -8.75
C PRO A 48 -14.55 4.24 -7.66
N PRO A 49 -15.03 3.19 -6.96
CA PRO A 49 -14.19 2.51 -5.98
C PRO A 49 -12.91 2.01 -6.67
N PRO A 50 -11.75 2.10 -6.01
CA PRO A 50 -10.52 1.54 -6.55
C PRO A 50 -10.73 0.05 -6.81
N ARG A 51 -10.52 -0.38 -8.05
CA ARG A 51 -10.61 -1.80 -8.40
C ARG A 51 -9.39 -2.51 -7.83
N LEU A 52 -9.62 -3.51 -6.97
CA LEU A 52 -8.57 -4.42 -6.53
C LEU A 52 -8.05 -5.20 -7.74
N ARG A 53 -6.76 -5.07 -8.05
CA ARG A 53 -6.10 -5.92 -9.06
C ARG A 53 -5.81 -7.26 -8.42
N VAL A 54 -6.68 -8.24 -8.66
CA VAL A 54 -6.47 -9.63 -8.24
C VAL A 54 -5.61 -10.31 -9.29
N THR A 55 -4.34 -10.57 -8.97
CA THR A 55 -3.53 -11.50 -9.76
C THR A 55 -3.92 -12.92 -9.34
N PRO A 56 -4.52 -13.74 -10.23
CA PRO A 56 -4.81 -15.11 -9.88
C PRO A 56 -3.49 -15.84 -9.62
N TYR A 57 -3.35 -16.37 -8.41
CA TYR A 57 -2.29 -17.31 -8.11
C TYR A 57 -2.71 -18.65 -8.70
N TYR A 58 -2.35 -18.91 -9.96
CA TYR A 58 -2.42 -20.25 -10.54
C TYR A 58 -1.28 -21.10 -9.96
N SER A 59 -1.24 -21.27 -8.64
CA SER A 59 -0.83 -22.56 -8.15
C SER A 59 -2.04 -23.45 -8.40
N PRO A 60 -1.89 -24.60 -9.08
CA PRO A 60 -2.93 -25.61 -8.98
C PRO A 60 -3.11 -25.83 -7.48
N ASP A 61 -4.22 -25.36 -6.92
CA ASP A 61 -4.57 -25.63 -5.55
C ASP A 61 -4.50 -27.14 -5.47
N GLY A 62 -3.50 -27.62 -4.73
CA GLY A 62 -3.05 -29.00 -4.71
C GLY A 62 -4.07 -29.89 -4.01
N VAL A 63 -5.31 -29.87 -4.48
CA VAL A 63 -6.30 -30.92 -4.30
C VAL A 63 -5.96 -32.11 -5.22
N TYR A 64 -4.74 -32.16 -5.75
CA TYR A 64 -4.11 -33.42 -6.12
C TYR A 64 -3.46 -34.01 -4.86
N PRO A 65 -3.80 -35.24 -4.47
CA PRO A 65 -3.21 -35.88 -3.31
C PRO A 65 -1.68 -35.86 -3.40
N ARG A 66 -1.03 -35.72 -2.24
CA ARG A 66 0.44 -35.75 -2.10
C ARG A 66 1.06 -37.10 -2.53
N TYR A 67 0.22 -38.07 -2.87
CA TYR A 67 0.53 -39.41 -3.37
C TYR A 67 -0.43 -39.75 -4.53
N ASN A 68 0.00 -40.59 -5.47
CA ASN A 68 -0.86 -41.06 -6.57
C ASN A 68 -1.89 -42.08 -6.03
N PRO A 69 -3.21 -41.80 -6.09
CA PRO A 69 -4.24 -42.70 -5.55
C PRO A 69 -4.48 -43.94 -6.43
N GLY A 70 -3.88 -44.01 -7.62
CA GLY A 70 -4.01 -45.12 -8.56
C GLY A 70 -4.93 -44.78 -9.74
N PRO A 71 -4.87 -45.58 -10.82
CA PRO A 71 -5.74 -45.40 -11.97
C PRO A 71 -7.21 -45.58 -11.57
N ASN A 72 -8.09 -44.80 -12.20
CA ASN A 72 -9.55 -44.82 -11.95
C ASN A 72 -9.98 -44.53 -10.50
N ALA A 73 -9.10 -43.96 -9.67
CA ALA A 73 -9.46 -43.60 -8.31
C ALA A 73 -10.55 -42.51 -8.32
N VAL A 74 -11.60 -42.73 -7.52
CA VAL A 74 -12.72 -41.79 -7.38
C VAL A 74 -12.67 -41.17 -5.99
N ARG A 75 -12.97 -39.87 -5.90
CA ARG A 75 -13.09 -39.18 -4.62
C ARG A 75 -14.49 -39.40 -4.06
N GLU A 76 -14.58 -40.14 -2.97
CA GLU A 76 -15.83 -40.33 -2.24
C GLU A 76 -15.88 -39.37 -1.04
N CYS A 77 -17.04 -38.76 -0.83
CA CYS A 77 -17.27 -37.83 0.28
C CYS A 77 -18.52 -38.25 1.06
N ASN A 78 -18.41 -38.29 2.38
CA ASN A 78 -19.54 -38.45 3.29
C ASN A 78 -19.82 -37.13 4.01
N ALA A 79 -21.09 -36.77 4.12
CA ALA A 79 -21.56 -35.59 4.84
C ALA A 79 -22.48 -36.02 5.98
N THR A 80 -22.12 -35.65 7.20
CA THR A 80 -22.94 -35.91 8.39
C THR A 80 -23.36 -34.60 9.02
N TYR A 81 -24.62 -34.51 9.42
CA TYR A 81 -25.12 -33.37 10.19
C TYR A 81 -24.92 -33.65 11.67
N VAL A 82 -24.15 -32.79 12.33
CA VAL A 82 -23.90 -32.91 13.77
C VAL A 82 -24.43 -31.69 14.49
N GLN A 83 -24.91 -31.90 15.71
CA GLN A 83 -25.30 -30.80 16.58
C GLN A 83 -24.07 -30.23 17.26
N GLU A 84 -23.85 -28.93 17.11
CA GLU A 84 -22.81 -28.18 17.78
C GLU A 84 -23.45 -27.21 18.77
N PHE A 85 -23.04 -27.29 20.04
CA PHE A 85 -23.53 -26.43 21.10
C PHE A 85 -22.70 -25.16 21.17
N ARG A 86 -23.27 -24.02 20.77
CA ARG A 86 -22.64 -22.70 20.89
C ARG A 86 -23.36 -21.88 21.97
N PRO A 87 -22.70 -20.87 22.56
CA PRO A 87 -23.34 -20.01 23.56
C PRO A 87 -24.63 -19.32 23.07
N SER A 88 -24.77 -19.13 21.75
CA SER A 88 -25.97 -18.56 21.10
C SER A 88 -27.09 -19.57 20.84
N GLY A 89 -26.86 -20.87 21.10
CA GLY A 89 -27.81 -21.95 20.82
C GLY A 89 -27.20 -23.11 20.03
N THR A 90 -27.95 -24.21 19.94
CA THR A 90 -27.56 -25.41 19.18
C THR A 90 -27.73 -25.17 17.68
N VAL A 91 -26.69 -25.46 16.90
CA VAL A 91 -26.71 -25.36 15.44
C VAL A 91 -26.37 -26.71 14.84
N ILE A 92 -27.12 -27.11 13.80
CA ILE A 92 -26.80 -28.30 13.01
C ILE A 92 -25.76 -27.89 11.96
N VAL A 93 -24.55 -28.42 12.07
CA VAL A 93 -23.44 -28.12 11.14
C VAL A 93 -23.09 -29.37 10.31
N PRO A 94 -22.82 -29.21 9.00
CA PRO A 94 -22.34 -30.31 8.18
C PRO A 94 -20.86 -30.57 8.48
N ARG A 95 -20.52 -31.81 8.80
CA ARG A 95 -19.15 -32.32 8.79
C ARG A 95 -18.97 -33.20 7.55
N VAL A 96 -18.07 -32.76 6.67
CA VAL A 96 -17.73 -33.47 5.43
C VAL A 96 -16.36 -34.14 5.58
N SER A 97 -16.28 -35.41 5.23
CA SER A 97 -15.02 -36.13 5.11
C SER A 97 -14.93 -36.74 3.71
N CYS A 98 -13.78 -36.58 3.06
CA CYS A 98 -13.55 -37.07 1.71
C CYS A 98 -12.28 -37.92 1.67
N PHE A 99 -12.32 -39.02 0.93
CA PHE A 99 -11.19 -39.91 0.73
C PHE A 99 -11.16 -40.44 -0.70
N TRP A 100 -9.99 -40.89 -1.14
CA TRP A 100 -9.86 -41.56 -2.43
C TRP A 100 -10.22 -43.03 -2.26
N ARG A 101 -11.09 -43.54 -3.13
CA ARG A 101 -11.33 -44.97 -3.28
C ARG A 101 -10.56 -45.48 -4.50
N PRO A 102 -9.80 -46.57 -4.36
CA PRO A 102 -9.27 -47.29 -5.52
C PRO A 102 -10.40 -47.70 -6.47
N GLY A 103 -10.15 -47.60 -7.77
CA GLY A 103 -11.07 -48.00 -8.83
C GLY A 103 -10.97 -49.47 -9.20
#